data_AF-A0AB37Z867-F1
#
_entry.id   AF-A0AB37Z867-F1
#
_cell.length_a   1.000
_cell.length_b   1.000
_cell.length_c   1.000
_cell.angle_alpha   90.00
_cell.angle_beta   90.00
_cell.angle_gamma   90.00
#
_symmetry.space_group_name_H-M   'P 1'
#
loop_
_entity.id
_entity.type
_entity.pdbx_description
1 polymer ?
#
loop_
_entity_poly.entity_id
_entity_poly.type
_entity_poly.pdbx_seq_one_letter_code
_entity_poly.pdbx_strand_id
1 'polypeptide(L)'
;MHDPFKPSATLDLEPAPKSIGINSLLFLLASIAAYMLATDVIFLLKTEQGSLRGASSVSFIHHIYLSVIPFEAAYFRLGSSIAALLFIIFSARNNLLLAKHAHFLHAYVATQLIYQILAITGVAGILSQVAGTSALDISFWFHPDMRSNTAMLLLRFALLLLSPIAFFILCLIATSKIRKHNNLSFNEIR
;
A
#
# COMPACT_ATOMS: atom_id res chain seq x y z
N MET A 1 -30.93 -30.58 -0.25
CA MET A 1 -29.55 -30.88 0.19
C MET A 1 -28.60 -30.53 -0.94
N HIS A 2 -27.57 -29.73 -0.66
CA HIS A 2 -26.53 -29.39 -1.62
C HIS A 2 -25.59 -30.60 -1.75
N ASP A 3 -25.41 -31.12 -2.96
CA ASP A 3 -24.53 -32.28 -3.23
C ASP A 3 -23.05 -31.88 -2.98
N PRO A 4 -22.37 -32.49 -2.00
CA PRO A 4 -21.00 -32.13 -1.63
C PRO A 4 -19.93 -32.67 -2.60
N PHE A 5 -20.30 -33.52 -3.56
CA PHE A 5 -19.38 -34.10 -4.55
C PHE A 5 -19.51 -33.49 -5.94
N LYS A 6 -20.48 -32.60 -6.15
CA LYS A 6 -20.45 -31.73 -7.32
C LYS A 6 -19.34 -30.69 -7.11
N PRO A 7 -18.40 -30.52 -8.06
CA PRO A 7 -17.48 -29.40 -8.00
C PRO A 7 -18.35 -28.15 -7.83
N SER A 8 -18.10 -27.41 -6.74
CA SER A 8 -18.74 -26.12 -6.49
C SER A 8 -18.64 -25.35 -7.78
N ALA A 9 -19.80 -25.10 -8.43
CA ALA A 9 -19.92 -24.61 -9.79
C ALA A 9 -18.68 -23.80 -10.12
N THR A 10 -17.82 -24.34 -11.00
CA THR A 10 -16.71 -23.57 -11.55
C THR A 10 -17.35 -22.26 -11.93
N LEU A 11 -16.94 -21.18 -11.24
CA LEU A 11 -17.32 -19.85 -11.67
C LEU A 11 -16.76 -19.80 -13.08
N ASP A 12 -17.63 -20.07 -14.07
CA ASP A 12 -17.35 -19.92 -15.48
C ASP A 12 -17.24 -18.42 -15.67
N LEU A 13 -16.08 -17.91 -15.26
CA LEU A 13 -15.67 -16.54 -15.47
C LEU A 13 -15.41 -16.47 -16.96
N GLU A 14 -16.45 -16.11 -17.71
CA GLU A 14 -16.29 -15.77 -19.11
C GLU A 14 -15.11 -14.80 -19.21
N PRO A 15 -14.11 -15.13 -20.04
CA PRO A 15 -12.95 -14.28 -20.18
C PRO A 15 -13.41 -12.92 -20.68
N ALA A 16 -13.26 -11.90 -19.84
CA ALA A 16 -13.68 -10.56 -20.20
C ALA A 16 -12.98 -10.13 -21.52
N PRO A 17 -13.69 -9.46 -22.43
CA PRO A 17 -13.13 -8.97 -23.68
C PRO A 17 -11.85 -8.15 -23.39
N LYS A 18 -10.74 -8.58 -24.00
CA LYS A 18 -9.39 -8.07 -23.70
C LYS A 18 -9.21 -6.68 -24.29
N SER A 19 -9.55 -5.64 -23.53
CA SER A 19 -9.11 -4.27 -23.86
C SER A 19 -7.64 -4.09 -23.46
N ILE A 20 -6.78 -3.81 -24.45
CA ILE A 20 -5.34 -3.54 -24.24
C ILE A 20 -5.13 -2.46 -23.17
N GLY A 21 -5.95 -1.40 -23.19
CA GLY A 21 -5.85 -0.29 -22.23
C GLY A 21 -6.17 -0.69 -20.79
N ILE A 22 -7.09 -1.63 -20.57
CA ILE A 22 -7.43 -2.13 -19.23
C ILE A 22 -6.29 -3.03 -18.71
N ASN A 23 -5.76 -3.90 -19.56
CA ASN A 23 -4.63 -4.77 -19.19
C ASN A 23 -3.38 -3.96 -18.84
N SER A 24 -3.05 -2.91 -19.61
CA SER A 24 -1.92 -2.03 -19.29
C SER A 24 -2.09 -1.32 -17.95
N LEU A 25 -3.30 -0.88 -17.61
CA LEU A 25 -3.60 -0.26 -16.31
C LEU A 25 -3.47 -1.26 -15.16
N LEU A 26 -3.96 -2.49 -15.34
CA LEU A 26 -3.83 -3.55 -14.35
C LEU A 26 -2.37 -3.97 -14.16
N PHE A 27 -1.58 -4.00 -15.24
CA PHE A 27 -0.15 -4.28 -15.16
C PHE A 27 0.62 -3.17 -14.43
N LEU A 28 0.27 -1.90 -14.67
CA LEU A 28 0.81 -0.76 -13.92
C LEU A 28 0.46 -0.85 -12.43
N LEU A 29 -0.81 -1.16 -12.10
CA LEU A 29 -1.24 -1.37 -10.72
C LEU A 29 -0.48 -2.53 -10.05
N ALA A 30 -0.31 -3.65 -10.76
CA ALA A 30 0.45 -4.79 -10.26
C ALA A 30 1.93 -4.43 -10.02
N SER A 31 2.52 -3.63 -10.91
CA SER A 31 3.92 -3.18 -10.77
C SER A 31 4.10 -2.28 -9.55
N ILE A 32 3.17 -1.34 -9.31
CA ILE A 32 3.23 -0.47 -8.13
C ILE A 32 2.95 -1.28 -6.86
N ALA A 33 2.00 -2.21 -6.87
CA ALA A 33 1.77 -3.13 -5.74
C ALA A 33 3.01 -3.96 -5.42
N ALA A 34 3.70 -4.50 -6.43
CA ALA A 34 4.93 -5.25 -6.25
C ALA A 34 6.06 -4.38 -5.67
N TYR A 35 6.18 -3.13 -6.13
CA TYR A 35 7.12 -2.17 -5.53
C TYR A 35 6.79 -1.90 -4.06
N MET A 36 5.52 -1.64 -3.72
CA MET A 36 5.08 -1.44 -2.33
C MET A 36 5.35 -2.69 -1.47
N LEU A 37 5.08 -3.88 -2.00
CA LEU A 37 5.40 -5.14 -1.34
C LEU A 37 6.90 -5.26 -1.04
N ALA A 38 7.77 -4.92 -2.01
CA ALA A 38 9.21 -4.92 -1.80
C ALA A 38 9.62 -3.93 -0.69
N THR A 39 9.00 -2.75 -0.62
CA THR A 39 9.25 -1.81 0.47
C THR A 39 8.78 -2.33 1.84
N ASP A 40 7.69 -3.11 1.88
CA ASP A 40 7.18 -3.72 3.11
C ASP A 40 8.07 -4.87 3.59
N VAL A 41 8.65 -5.66 2.67
CA VAL A 41 9.69 -6.65 3.00
C VAL A 41 10.91 -5.96 3.61
N ILE A 42 11.39 -4.87 3.00
CA ILE A 42 12.52 -4.09 3.56
C ILE A 42 12.18 -3.54 4.94
N PHE A 43 10.94 -3.08 5.15
CA PHE A 43 10.48 -2.59 6.44
C PHE A 43 10.52 -3.70 7.50
N LEU A 44 10.00 -4.90 7.20
CA LEU A 44 10.05 -6.05 8.09
C LEU A 44 11.50 -6.40 8.49
N LEU A 45 12.40 -6.49 7.50
CA LEU A 45 13.83 -6.79 7.75
C LEU A 45 14.50 -5.74 8.66
N LYS A 46 14.15 -4.46 8.49
CA LYS A 46 14.66 -3.38 9.36
C LYS A 46 14.09 -3.45 10.77
N THR A 47 12.81 -3.79 10.90
CA THR A 47 12.15 -3.99 12.19
C THR A 47 12.77 -5.16 12.95
N GLU A 48 13.10 -6.26 12.26
CA GLU A 48 13.85 -7.38 12.84
C GLU A 48 15.22 -6.95 13.37
N GLN A 49 16.00 -6.24 12.55
CA GLN A 49 17.33 -5.75 12.95
C GLN A 49 17.26 -4.76 14.12
N GLY A 50 16.24 -3.90 14.17
CA GLY A 50 16.03 -2.93 15.24
C GLY A 50 15.61 -3.58 16.56
N SER A 51 14.68 -4.53 16.51
CA SER A 51 14.22 -5.26 17.70
C SER A 51 15.32 -6.11 18.32
N LEU A 52 16.20 -6.72 17.52
CA LEU A 52 17.32 -7.54 18.01
C LEU A 52 18.39 -6.72 18.75
N ARG A 53 18.49 -5.41 18.51
CA ARG A 53 19.49 -4.53 19.13
C ARG A 53 19.03 -3.86 20.43
N GLY A 54 17.72 -3.76 20.68
CA GLY A 54 17.16 -2.99 21.80
C GLY A 54 16.50 -3.78 22.94
N ALA A 55 16.29 -5.10 22.77
CA ALA A 55 15.41 -5.87 23.67
C ALA A 55 16.08 -6.43 24.95
N SER A 56 17.39 -6.25 25.16
CA SER A 56 18.09 -6.95 26.25
C SER A 56 18.00 -6.31 27.64
N SER A 57 17.39 -5.13 27.82
CA SER A 57 17.36 -4.48 29.16
C SER A 57 16.21 -3.49 29.45
N VAL A 58 15.04 -3.62 28.82
CA VAL A 58 13.93 -2.64 29.02
C VAL A 58 12.67 -3.27 29.59
N SER A 59 11.88 -2.48 30.33
CA SER A 59 10.65 -2.93 30.99
C SER A 59 9.68 -3.58 30.00
N PHE A 60 8.84 -4.50 30.48
CA PHE A 60 7.88 -5.26 29.65
C PHE A 60 7.02 -4.37 28.73
N ILE A 61 6.56 -3.22 29.22
CA ILE A 61 5.78 -2.24 28.44
C ILE A 61 6.62 -1.63 27.31
N HIS A 62 7.88 -1.31 27.61
CA HIS A 62 8.80 -0.75 26.64
C HIS A 62 9.23 -1.79 25.59
N HIS A 63 9.33 -3.05 25.98
CA HIS A 63 9.54 -4.16 25.06
C HIS A 63 8.36 -4.30 24.08
N ILE A 64 7.11 -4.34 24.55
CA ILE A 64 5.92 -4.40 23.68
C ILE A 64 5.89 -3.23 22.68
N TYR A 65 6.21 -2.03 23.14
CA TYR A 65 6.22 -0.83 22.29
C TYR A 65 7.33 -0.87 21.22
N LEU A 66 8.53 -1.35 21.56
CA LEU A 66 9.68 -1.34 20.66
C LEU A 66 9.78 -2.55 19.74
N SER A 67 9.19 -3.69 20.12
CA SER A 67 9.26 -4.93 19.32
C SER A 67 7.88 -5.34 18.78
N VAL A 68 6.94 -5.67 19.67
CA VAL A 68 5.68 -6.34 19.28
C VAL A 68 4.83 -5.49 18.34
N ILE A 69 4.56 -4.23 18.69
CA ILE A 69 3.72 -3.34 17.88
C ILE A 69 4.33 -3.09 16.48
N PRO A 70 5.62 -2.73 16.35
CA PRO A 70 6.27 -2.62 15.04
C PRO A 70 6.24 -3.91 14.21
N PHE A 71 6.40 -5.07 14.84
CA PHE A 71 6.35 -6.36 14.16
C PHE A 71 4.96 -6.68 13.64
N GLU A 72 3.91 -6.54 14.46
CA GLU A 72 2.53 -6.75 14.04
C GLU A 72 2.15 -5.82 12.88
N ALA A 73 2.55 -4.55 12.96
CA ALA A 73 2.36 -3.61 11.87
C ALA A 73 3.10 -4.03 10.59
N ALA A 74 4.33 -4.53 10.70
CA ALA A 74 5.10 -5.02 9.56
C ALA A 74 4.43 -6.23 8.88
N TYR A 75 3.96 -7.21 9.68
CA TYR A 75 3.25 -8.38 9.16
C TYR A 75 1.90 -8.02 8.53
N PHE A 76 1.14 -7.11 9.15
CA PHE A 76 -0.12 -6.63 8.59
C PHE A 76 0.08 -5.94 7.24
N ARG A 77 1.11 -5.09 7.12
CA ARG A 77 1.47 -4.42 5.86
C ARG A 77 1.87 -5.44 4.79
N LEU A 78 2.71 -6.41 5.15
CA LEU A 78 3.12 -7.47 4.22
C LEU A 78 1.91 -8.29 3.73
N GLY A 79 1.06 -8.75 4.66
CA GLY A 79 -0.12 -9.55 4.33
C GLY A 79 -1.13 -8.80 3.45
N SER A 80 -1.39 -7.53 3.77
CA SER A 80 -2.29 -6.69 2.97
C SER A 80 -1.73 -6.38 1.58
N SER A 81 -0.42 -6.15 1.44
CA SER A 81 0.25 -5.96 0.15
C SER A 81 0.22 -7.22 -0.72
N ILE A 82 0.43 -8.41 -0.13
CA ILE A 82 0.30 -9.70 -0.84
C ILE A 82 -1.14 -9.90 -1.31
N ALA A 83 -2.11 -9.66 -0.44
CA ALA A 83 -3.53 -9.82 -0.76
C ALA A 83 -3.96 -8.84 -1.87
N ALA A 84 -3.49 -7.58 -1.84
CA ALA A 84 -3.73 -6.59 -2.89
C ALA A 84 -3.15 -7.02 -4.23
N LEU A 85 -1.90 -7.54 -4.25
CA LEU A 85 -1.26 -8.02 -5.46
C LEU A 85 -2.03 -9.22 -6.06
N LEU A 86 -2.37 -10.21 -5.23
CA LEU A 86 -3.19 -11.35 -5.66
C LEU A 86 -4.53 -10.89 -6.22
N PHE A 87 -5.21 -9.97 -5.55
CA PHE A 87 -6.48 -9.41 -6.01
C PHE A 87 -6.36 -8.75 -7.39
N ILE A 88 -5.28 -8.00 -7.65
CA ILE A 88 -5.03 -7.39 -8.97
C ILE A 88 -4.79 -8.46 -10.04
N ILE A 89 -3.97 -9.47 -9.75
CA ILE A 89 -3.66 -10.56 -10.69
C ILE A 89 -4.91 -11.35 -11.05
N PHE A 90 -5.74 -11.69 -10.05
CA PHE A 90 -7.03 -12.35 -10.29
C PHE A 90 -8.00 -11.45 -11.04
N SER A 91 -7.99 -10.14 -10.75
CA SER A 91 -8.78 -9.15 -11.49
C SER A 91 -8.36 -9.03 -12.94
N ALA A 92 -7.09 -9.21 -13.28
CA ALA A 92 -6.62 -9.22 -14.67
C ALA A 92 -7.15 -10.39 -15.51
N ARG A 93 -7.60 -11.48 -14.87
CA ARG A 93 -8.25 -12.60 -15.58
C ARG A 93 -9.72 -12.38 -15.85
N ASN A 94 -10.41 -11.60 -15.01
CA ASN A 94 -11.88 -11.60 -14.96
C ASN A 94 -12.51 -10.20 -15.07
N ASN A 95 -11.78 -9.12 -14.76
CA ASN A 95 -12.20 -7.71 -14.70
C ASN A 95 -13.40 -7.41 -13.75
N LEU A 96 -14.33 -8.34 -13.54
CA LEU A 96 -15.50 -8.30 -12.66
C LEU A 96 -15.11 -8.17 -11.17
N LEU A 97 -14.02 -8.80 -10.75
CA LEU A 97 -13.53 -8.73 -9.37
C LEU A 97 -13.20 -7.29 -8.98
N LEU A 98 -12.43 -6.57 -9.82
CA LEU A 98 -12.10 -5.18 -9.57
C LEU A 98 -13.34 -4.28 -9.63
N ALA A 99 -14.27 -4.51 -10.57
CA ALA A 99 -15.49 -3.72 -10.67
C ALA A 99 -16.41 -3.83 -9.43
N LYS A 100 -16.48 -5.02 -8.82
CA LYS A 100 -17.35 -5.33 -7.67
C LYS A 100 -16.69 -5.07 -6.32
N HIS A 101 -15.37 -5.27 -6.21
CA HIS A 101 -14.66 -5.26 -4.93
C HIS A 101 -13.50 -4.25 -4.88
N ALA A 102 -13.53 -3.18 -5.69
CA ALA A 102 -12.55 -2.09 -5.64
C ALA A 102 -12.35 -1.47 -4.24
N HIS A 103 -13.37 -1.54 -3.37
CA HIS A 103 -13.28 -1.07 -1.98
C HIS A 103 -12.12 -1.70 -1.20
N PHE A 104 -11.76 -2.95 -1.50
CA PHE A 104 -10.61 -3.61 -0.89
C PHE A 104 -9.30 -2.89 -1.22
N LEU A 105 -9.09 -2.52 -2.50
CA LEU A 105 -7.90 -1.78 -2.93
C LEU A 105 -7.89 -0.35 -2.38
N HIS A 106 -9.05 0.30 -2.25
CA HIS A 106 -9.14 1.61 -1.62
C HIS A 106 -8.78 1.55 -0.12
N ALA A 107 -9.27 0.55 0.61
CA ALA A 107 -8.94 0.34 2.01
C ALA A 107 -7.44 0.03 2.18
N TYR A 108 -6.89 -0.84 1.34
CA TYR A 108 -5.45 -1.12 1.31
C TYR A 108 -4.63 0.16 1.14
N VAL A 109 -4.95 1.00 0.16
CA VAL A 109 -4.21 2.25 -0.07
C VAL A 109 -4.39 3.25 1.06
N ALA A 110 -5.59 3.37 1.63
CA ALA A 110 -5.82 4.23 2.78
C ALA A 110 -4.95 3.81 3.97
N THR A 111 -4.86 2.51 4.25
CA THR A 111 -3.99 2.01 5.33
C THR A 111 -2.52 2.31 5.05
N GLN A 112 -2.03 2.07 3.82
CA GLN A 112 -0.66 2.37 3.45
C GLN A 112 -0.35 3.88 3.53
N LEU A 113 -1.27 4.76 3.13
CA LEU A 113 -1.13 6.21 3.28
C LEU A 113 -1.02 6.63 4.75
N ILE A 114 -1.91 6.10 5.60
CA ILE A 114 -1.90 6.39 7.05
C ILE A 114 -0.55 5.97 7.64
N TYR A 115 -0.04 4.79 7.29
CA TYR A 115 1.29 4.34 7.75
C TYR A 115 2.41 5.28 7.29
N GLN A 116 2.42 5.69 6.03
CA GLN A 116 3.47 6.58 5.51
C GLN A 116 3.41 7.97 6.16
N ILE A 117 2.20 8.51 6.36
CA ILE A 117 2.00 9.78 7.07
C ILE A 117 2.51 9.66 8.52
N LEU A 118 2.11 8.62 9.24
CA LEU A 118 2.58 8.38 10.62
C LEU A 118 4.10 8.22 10.69
N ALA A 119 4.71 7.53 9.73
CA ALA A 119 6.16 7.38 9.65
C ALA A 119 6.86 8.74 9.43
N ILE A 120 6.35 9.55 8.49
CA ILE A 120 6.89 10.90 8.21
C ILE A 120 6.72 11.79 9.44
N THR A 121 5.55 11.79 10.08
CA THR A 121 5.29 12.54 11.31
C THR A 121 6.20 12.07 12.45
N GLY A 122 6.46 10.78 12.58
CA GLY A 122 7.39 10.23 13.57
C GLY A 122 8.82 10.72 13.35
N VAL A 123 9.32 10.69 12.11
CA VAL A 123 10.64 11.22 11.76
C VAL A 123 10.71 12.73 12.02
N ALA A 124 9.67 13.49 11.65
CA ALA A 124 9.59 14.91 11.93
C ALA A 124 9.59 15.20 13.45
N GLY A 125 8.92 14.37 14.26
CA GLY A 125 8.94 14.46 15.71
C GLY A 125 10.34 14.25 16.30
N ILE A 126 11.07 13.23 15.84
CA ILE A 126 12.46 12.97 16.25
C ILE A 126 13.37 14.14 15.86
N LEU A 127 13.23 14.64 14.63
CA LEU A 127 13.98 15.81 14.16
C LEU A 127 13.71 17.05 15.01
N SER A 128 12.45 17.24 15.42
CA SER A 128 12.07 18.35 16.29
C SER A 128 12.71 18.28 17.67
N GLN A 129 12.82 17.06 18.23
CA GLN A 129 13.46 16.82 19.53
C GLN A 129 14.97 17.05 19.48
N VAL A 130 15.65 16.58 18.42
CA VAL A 130 17.10 16.72 18.28
C VAL A 130 17.51 18.17 18.06
N ALA A 131 16.72 18.93 17.31
CA ALA A 131 17.04 20.30 16.91
C ALA A 131 16.51 21.38 17.87
N GLY A 132 15.72 21.01 18.89
CA GLY A 132 15.10 21.95 19.83
C GLY A 132 14.10 22.93 19.19
N THR A 133 13.75 22.74 17.93
CA THR A 133 12.87 23.58 17.11
C THR A 133 11.90 22.68 16.33
N SER A 134 10.67 23.12 16.12
CA SER A 134 9.64 22.26 15.50
C SER A 134 9.92 22.01 14.01
N ALA A 135 10.09 20.76 13.61
CA ALA A 135 10.20 20.34 12.21
C ALA A 135 8.89 20.46 11.43
N LEU A 136 7.79 20.83 12.09
CA LEU A 136 6.54 21.20 11.42
C LEU A 136 6.52 22.68 11.01
N ASP A 137 7.43 23.50 11.54
CA ASP A 137 7.60 24.87 11.07
C ASP A 137 8.40 24.88 9.77
N ILE A 138 7.98 25.69 8.81
CA ILE A 138 8.65 25.86 7.53
C ILE A 138 10.06 26.43 7.76
N SER A 139 10.22 27.31 8.75
CA SER A 139 11.50 27.94 9.11
C SER A 139 12.61 26.92 9.42
N PHE A 140 12.24 25.76 9.98
CA PHE A 140 13.14 24.65 10.31
C PHE A 140 13.90 24.12 9.10
N TRP A 141 13.18 23.90 8.00
CA TRP A 141 13.72 23.26 6.79
C TRP A 141 14.64 24.20 6.01
N PHE A 142 14.50 25.51 6.22
CA PHE A 142 15.32 26.54 5.62
C PHE A 142 16.49 27.00 6.51
N HIS A 143 16.64 26.42 7.71
CA HIS A 143 17.75 26.78 8.59
C HIS A 143 19.10 26.33 7.97
N PRO A 144 20.13 27.21 7.95
CA PRO A 144 21.43 26.93 7.32
C PRO A 144 22.08 25.60 7.76
N ASP A 145 21.91 25.20 9.02
CA ASP A 145 22.52 23.97 9.57
C ASP A 145 21.82 22.68 9.13
N MET A 146 20.55 22.74 8.73
CA MET A 146 19.79 21.57 8.26
C MET A 146 19.81 21.42 6.73
N ARG A 147 20.23 22.47 6.02
CA ARG A 147 20.12 22.61 4.56
C ARG A 147 20.82 21.51 3.76
N SER A 148 21.90 20.94 4.29
CA SER A 148 22.66 19.85 3.65
C SER A 148 21.90 18.51 3.61
N ASN A 149 21.04 18.26 4.60
CA ASN A 149 20.28 17.00 4.73
C ASN A 149 18.79 17.15 4.38
N THR A 150 18.23 18.37 4.45
CA THR A 150 16.82 18.67 4.17
C THR A 150 16.37 18.18 2.80
N ALA A 151 17.13 18.47 1.74
CA ALA A 151 16.72 18.13 0.38
C ALA A 151 16.58 16.61 0.18
N MET A 152 17.53 15.84 0.72
CA MET A 152 17.52 14.38 0.63
C MET A 152 16.39 13.77 1.47
N LEU A 153 16.08 14.37 2.62
CA LEU A 153 15.03 13.90 3.52
C LEU A 153 13.63 14.21 2.96
N LEU A 154 13.41 15.41 2.44
CA LEU A 154 12.18 15.79 1.75
C LEU A 154 11.96 14.94 0.49
N LEU A 155 13.01 14.65 -0.27
CA LEU A 155 12.92 13.74 -1.42
C LEU A 155 12.45 12.34 -0.99
N ARG A 156 12.98 11.81 0.12
CA ARG A 156 12.54 10.52 0.66
C ARG A 156 11.08 10.55 1.10
N PHE A 157 10.64 11.62 1.77
CA PHE A 157 9.23 11.79 2.15
C PHE A 157 8.32 11.87 0.92
N ALA A 158 8.71 12.62 -0.10
CA ALA A 158 7.97 12.72 -1.36
C ALA A 158 7.86 11.35 -2.04
N LEU A 159 8.96 10.59 -2.13
CA LEU A 159 8.96 9.24 -2.71
C LEU A 159 8.08 8.25 -1.93
N LEU A 160 8.06 8.33 -0.60
CA LEU A 160 7.22 7.47 0.25
C LEU A 160 5.71 7.73 0.03
N LEU A 161 5.34 8.99 -0.21
CA LEU A 161 3.93 9.36 -0.47
C LEU A 161 3.53 9.17 -1.93
N LEU A 162 4.45 9.33 -2.88
CA LEU A 162 4.15 9.28 -4.30
C LEU A 162 3.58 7.92 -4.72
N SER A 163 4.18 6.81 -4.26
CA SER A 163 3.76 5.46 -4.63
C SER A 163 2.30 5.14 -4.25
N PRO A 164 1.86 5.32 -2.99
CA PRO A 164 0.47 5.07 -2.63
C PRO A 164 -0.52 6.05 -3.28
N ILE A 165 -0.14 7.32 -3.49
CA ILE A 165 -0.97 8.30 -4.20
C ILE A 165 -1.15 7.89 -5.68
N ALA A 166 -0.06 7.53 -6.35
CA ALA A 166 -0.10 7.09 -7.74
C ALA A 166 -0.95 5.81 -7.89
N PHE A 167 -0.82 4.87 -6.95
CA PHE A 167 -1.66 3.69 -6.91
C PHE A 167 -3.15 4.06 -6.75
N PHE A 168 -3.49 4.97 -5.84
CA PHE A 168 -4.87 5.42 -5.63
C PHE A 168 -5.50 5.95 -6.92
N ILE A 169 -4.80 6.87 -7.59
CA ILE A 169 -5.26 7.51 -8.82
C ILE A 169 -5.45 6.45 -9.92
N LEU A 170 -4.48 5.56 -10.11
CA LEU A 170 -4.58 4.49 -11.10
C LEU A 170 -5.71 3.51 -10.78
N CYS A 171 -5.96 3.21 -9.50
CA CYS A 171 -7.06 2.35 -9.06
C CYS A 171 -8.41 2.96 -9.39
N LEU A 172 -8.59 4.27 -9.16
CA LEU A 172 -9.81 4.99 -9.53
C LEU A 172 -10.02 4.99 -11.05
N ILE A 173 -8.96 5.27 -11.83
CA ILE A 173 -9.02 5.27 -13.30
C ILE A 173 -9.37 3.87 -13.83
N ALA A 174 -8.72 2.83 -13.31
CA ALA A 174 -8.98 1.44 -13.71
C ALA A 174 -10.42 1.03 -13.39
N THR A 175 -10.89 1.32 -12.18
CA THR A 175 -12.27 1.00 -11.75
C THR A 175 -13.30 1.71 -12.62
N SER A 176 -13.10 3.00 -12.91
CA SER A 176 -13.98 3.79 -13.77
C SER A 176 -14.04 3.22 -15.20
N LYS A 177 -12.89 2.92 -15.81
CA LYS A 177 -12.83 2.35 -17.16
C LYS A 177 -13.46 0.97 -17.24
N ILE A 178 -13.21 0.08 -16.27
CA ILE A 178 -13.78 -1.27 -16.25
C ILE A 178 -15.29 -1.22 -16.05
N ARG A 179 -15.79 -0.37 -15.15
CA ARG A 179 -17.24 -0.23 -14.93
C ARG A 179 -17.94 0.31 -16.18
N LYS A 180 -17.34 1.28 -16.88
CA LYS A 180 -17.85 1.77 -18.17
C LYS A 180 -17.86 0.66 -19.24
N HIS A 181 -16.78 -0.11 -19.33
CA HIS A 181 -16.67 -1.21 -20.29
C HIS A 181 -17.72 -2.31 -20.04
N ASN A 182 -17.93 -2.70 -18.79
CA ASN A 182 -18.91 -3.74 -18.43
C ASN A 182 -20.36 -3.28 -18.66
N ASN A 183 -20.67 -1.99 -18.45
CA ASN A 183 -21.99 -1.45 -18.73
C ASN A 183 -22.27 -1.34 -20.24
N LEU A 184 -21.25 -1.05 -21.06
CA LEU A 184 -21.38 -1.02 -22.52
C LEU A 184 -21.64 -2.42 -23.08
N SER A 185 -20.91 -3.45 -22.63
CA SER A 185 -21.14 -4.82 -23.12
C SER A 185 -22.50 -5.38 -22.71
N PHE A 186 -23.06 -4.96 -21.57
CA PHE A 186 -24.40 -5.36 -21.15
C PHE A 186 -25.52 -4.75 -21.99
N ASN A 187 -25.33 -3.54 -22.53
CA ASN A 187 -26.32 -2.86 -23.36
C ASN A 187 -26.30 -3.31 -24.82
N GLU A 188 -25.18 -3.85 -25.33
CA GLU A 188 -25.09 -4.39 -26.70
C GLU A 188 -25.74 -5.78 -26.85
N ILE A 189 -26.07 -6.45 -25.75
CA ILE A 189 -26.72 -7.77 -25.72
C ILE A 189 -28.25 -7.65 -25.60
N ARG A 190 -28.79 -6.42 -25.48
CA ARG A 190 -30.24 -6.15 -25.33
C ARG A 190 -30.82 -5.50 -26.58
#